data_AF-A0A0C3JE03-F1
#
_entry.id   AF-A0A0C3JE03-F1
#
_cell.length_a   1.000
_cell.length_b   1.000
_cell.length_c   1.000
_cell.angle_alpha   90.00
_cell.angle_beta   90.00
_cell.angle_gamma   90.00
#
_symmetry.space_group_name_H-M   'P 1'
#
loop_
_entity.id
_entity.type
_entity.pdbx_description
1 polymer ?
#
loop_
_entity_poly.entity_id
_entity_poly.type
_entity_poly.pdbx_seq_one_letter_code
_entity_poly.pdbx_strand_id
1 'polypeptide(L)'
;MTNLLVSQPDHVEDFSILIIFLGVICNTNGHAIDPNTPLPPVSEKSPNNWGPYGSQLRFETAEFLFQNTEMSATNIDRLCDLWGQLLHTEQGSNMPPFADHKELYNTIDTTLLGNIPWDSFKLKYSGEHPMGAVPPWMDQTYEFWFHPAHSLIVDMLANAEFDSEFNYTPYQDFSKDSEK
;
A
#
# COMPACT_ATOMS: atom_id res chain seq x y z
N MET A 1 4.22 48.46 -44.66
CA MET A 1 3.95 48.48 -43.21
C MET A 1 3.15 47.22 -42.89
N THR A 2 3.77 46.20 -42.28
CA THR A 2 3.66 45.89 -40.82
C THR A 2 2.32 45.16 -40.56
N ASN A 3 2.18 43.95 -40.00
CA ASN A 3 3.06 43.02 -39.29
C ASN A 3 2.43 41.59 -39.30
N LEU A 4 3.27 40.61 -38.99
CA LEU A 4 2.95 39.22 -38.63
C LEU A 4 2.04 39.11 -37.39
N LEU A 5 1.17 38.11 -37.38
CA LEU A 5 0.86 37.33 -36.18
C LEU A 5 0.56 35.88 -36.60
N VAL A 6 1.56 35.03 -36.39
CA VAL A 6 1.44 33.59 -36.27
C VAL A 6 0.53 33.31 -35.07
N SER A 7 -0.55 32.57 -35.26
CA SER A 7 -1.28 31.90 -34.17
C SER A 7 -1.12 30.39 -34.37
N GLN A 8 -0.47 29.76 -33.39
CA GLN A 8 -0.21 28.32 -33.31
C GLN A 8 -1.50 27.49 -33.23
N PRO A 9 -1.43 26.17 -33.53
CA PRO A 9 -2.59 25.30 -33.46
C PRO A 9 -2.89 24.89 -31.99
N ASP A 10 -4.16 25.02 -31.62
CA ASP A 10 -4.77 24.37 -30.46
C ASP A 10 -4.71 22.84 -30.63
N HIS A 11 -3.78 22.14 -29.96
CA HIS A 11 -3.71 20.68 -30.03
C HIS A 11 -2.97 20.05 -28.84
N VAL A 12 -3.42 20.32 -27.61
CA VAL A 12 -2.85 19.68 -26.40
C VAL A 12 -3.91 19.08 -25.45
N GLU A 13 -5.18 19.48 -25.54
CA GLU A 13 -6.22 19.01 -24.61
C GLU A 13 -6.80 17.63 -24.98
N ASP A 14 -6.88 17.29 -26.27
CA ASP A 14 -7.60 16.09 -26.76
C ASP A 14 -6.84 14.76 -26.51
N PHE A 15 -5.51 14.81 -26.59
CA PHE A 15 -4.66 13.64 -26.31
C PHE A 15 -4.67 13.27 -24.82
N SER A 16 -4.69 14.27 -23.93
CA SER A 16 -4.70 14.06 -22.49
C SER A 16 -5.95 13.33 -22.01
N ILE A 17 -7.11 13.69 -22.58
CA ILE A 17 -8.40 13.03 -22.26
C ILE A 17 -8.40 11.59 -22.78
N LEU A 18 -7.93 11.35 -24.02
CA LEU A 18 -7.89 10.00 -24.60
C LEU A 18 -6.93 9.06 -23.85
N ILE A 19 -5.80 9.57 -23.35
CA ILE A 19 -4.85 8.80 -22.53
C ILE A 19 -5.50 8.30 -21.24
N ILE A 20 -6.36 9.12 -20.62
CA ILE A 20 -7.11 8.74 -19.41
C ILE A 20 -8.07 7.59 -19.70
N PHE A 21 -8.74 7.58 -20.85
CA PHE A 21 -9.75 6.55 -21.18
C PHE A 21 -9.20 5.19 -21.62
N LEU A 22 -7.92 5.07 -21.96
CA LEU A 22 -7.34 3.82 -22.47
C LEU A 22 -6.20 3.24 -21.62
N GLY A 23 -5.73 3.96 -20.59
CA GLY A 23 -4.66 3.48 -19.71
C GLY A 23 -3.36 3.20 -20.48
N VAL A 24 -2.70 4.25 -20.98
CA VAL A 24 -1.48 4.10 -21.78
C VAL A 24 -0.23 4.12 -20.88
N ILE A 25 0.75 3.25 -21.16
CA ILE A 25 2.04 3.22 -20.45
C ILE A 25 2.75 4.56 -20.66
N CYS A 26 3.10 5.23 -19.57
CA CYS A 26 3.75 6.54 -19.58
C CYS A 26 5.03 6.53 -18.74
N ASN A 27 5.97 7.43 -19.07
CA ASN A 27 7.16 7.66 -18.26
C ASN A 27 6.85 8.55 -17.05
N THR A 28 7.86 8.82 -16.22
CA THR A 28 7.74 9.64 -15.00
C THR A 28 7.25 11.07 -15.23
N ASN A 29 7.31 11.57 -16.47
CA ASN A 29 6.82 12.89 -16.86
C ASN A 29 5.40 12.84 -17.47
N GLY A 30 4.77 11.66 -17.51
CA GLY A 30 3.44 11.47 -18.10
C GLY A 30 3.44 11.38 -19.63
N HIS A 31 4.61 11.24 -20.28
CA HIS A 31 4.66 11.04 -21.72
C HIS A 31 4.52 9.56 -22.08
N ALA A 32 3.69 9.27 -23.07
CA ALA A 32 3.48 7.92 -23.58
C ALA A 32 4.81 7.27 -24.03
N ILE A 33 5.00 6.02 -23.63
CA ILE A 33 6.14 5.19 -24.03
C ILE A 33 5.71 4.31 -25.22
N ASP A 34 6.61 4.06 -26.17
CA ASP A 34 6.37 3.07 -27.21
C ASP A 34 6.10 1.70 -26.57
N PRO A 35 4.98 1.04 -26.85
CA PRO A 35 4.66 -0.29 -26.30
C PRO A 35 5.75 -1.35 -26.54
N ASN A 36 6.61 -1.17 -27.53
CA ASN A 36 7.72 -2.07 -27.84
C ASN A 36 9.01 -1.76 -27.06
N THR A 37 8.99 -0.77 -26.16
CA THR A 37 10.14 -0.43 -25.33
C THR A 37 10.44 -1.60 -24.38
N PRO A 38 11.66 -2.14 -24.37
CA PRO A 38 12.02 -3.22 -23.46
C PRO A 38 11.76 -2.81 -22.02
N LEU A 39 11.05 -3.67 -21.27
CA LEU A 39 10.88 -3.47 -19.82
C LEU A 39 12.27 -3.43 -19.16
N PRO A 40 12.47 -2.56 -18.16
CA PRO A 40 13.65 -2.66 -17.31
C PRO A 40 13.76 -4.09 -16.77
N PRO A 41 14.96 -4.67 -16.70
CA PRO A 41 15.14 -5.99 -16.10
C PRO A 41 14.56 -5.95 -14.68
N VAL A 42 13.56 -6.80 -14.43
CA VAL A 42 13.05 -7.00 -13.08
C VAL A 42 14.24 -7.37 -12.22
N SER A 43 14.48 -6.62 -11.14
CA SER A 43 15.51 -6.98 -10.19
C SER A 43 15.16 -8.38 -9.67
N GLU A 44 15.86 -9.41 -10.14
CA GLU A 44 15.71 -10.78 -9.64
C GLU A 44 16.04 -10.74 -8.15
N LYS A 45 15.01 -10.63 -7.30
CA LYS A 45 15.19 -10.83 -5.87
C LYS A 45 15.62 -12.28 -5.73
N SER A 46 16.78 -12.51 -5.12
CA SER A 46 17.26 -13.85 -4.81
C SER A 46 16.12 -14.66 -4.16
N PRO A 47 15.89 -15.92 -4.56
CA PRO A 47 14.85 -16.77 -3.96
C PRO A 47 14.97 -16.91 -2.43
N ASN A 48 16.15 -16.58 -1.87
CA ASN A 48 16.42 -16.60 -0.44
C ASN A 48 16.39 -15.21 0.23
N ASN A 49 15.88 -14.18 -0.44
CA ASN A 49 15.77 -12.84 0.11
C ASN A 49 14.54 -12.70 1.03
N TRP A 50 14.64 -13.24 2.24
CA TRP A 50 13.61 -13.17 3.28
C TRP A 50 13.74 -11.94 4.19
N GLY A 51 14.44 -10.88 3.76
CA GLY A 51 14.56 -9.65 4.56
C GLY A 51 13.18 -9.00 4.77
N PRO A 52 12.83 -8.54 5.98
CA PRO A 52 13.67 -8.42 7.19
C PRO A 52 13.75 -9.68 8.08
N TYR A 53 12.92 -10.70 7.82
CA TYR A 53 12.78 -11.90 8.65
C TYR A 53 14.05 -12.75 8.72
N GLY A 54 14.83 -12.80 7.64
CA GLY A 54 16.11 -13.52 7.58
C GLY A 54 15.99 -15.02 7.29
N SER A 55 14.78 -15.59 7.32
CA SER A 55 14.51 -16.94 6.82
C SER A 55 13.02 -17.12 6.50
N GLN A 56 12.72 -18.10 5.64
CA GLN A 56 11.35 -18.51 5.32
C GLN A 56 10.56 -18.90 6.58
N LEU A 57 11.18 -19.69 7.47
CA LEU A 57 10.53 -20.13 8.71
C LEU A 57 10.08 -18.94 9.58
N ARG A 58 10.91 -17.89 9.69
CA ARG A 58 10.55 -16.69 10.46
C ARG A 58 9.43 -15.91 9.79
N PHE A 59 9.43 -15.81 8.46
CA PHE A 59 8.34 -15.18 7.71
C PHE A 59 7.01 -15.92 7.91
N GLU A 60 6.96 -17.23 7.67
CA GLU A 60 5.74 -18.04 7.83
C GLU A 60 5.25 -18.06 9.28
N THR A 61 6.18 -18.07 10.26
CA THR A 61 5.82 -17.94 11.67
C THR A 61 5.17 -16.59 11.95
N ALA A 62 5.71 -15.50 11.41
CA ALA A 62 5.14 -14.18 11.59
C ALA A 62 3.75 -14.05 10.95
N GLU A 63 3.59 -14.53 9.71
CA GLU A 63 2.31 -14.58 9.00
C GLU A 63 1.26 -15.35 9.81
N PHE A 64 1.62 -16.55 10.28
CA PHE A 64 0.70 -17.39 11.06
C PHE A 64 0.29 -16.74 12.38
N LEU A 65 1.25 -16.22 13.15
CA LEU A 65 0.98 -15.63 14.47
C LEU A 65 0.24 -14.29 14.38
N PHE A 66 0.59 -13.44 13.41
CA PHE A 66 0.05 -12.09 13.29
C PHE A 66 -1.23 -12.04 12.46
N GLN A 67 -1.23 -12.64 11.27
CA GLN A 67 -2.33 -12.51 10.31
C GLN A 67 -3.36 -13.62 10.42
N ASN A 68 -2.93 -14.89 10.56
CA ASN A 68 -3.89 -15.99 10.55
C ASN A 68 -4.54 -16.24 11.92
N THR A 69 -3.77 -16.10 13.00
CA THR A 69 -4.26 -16.40 14.35
C THR A 69 -4.54 -15.16 15.19
N GLU A 70 -4.06 -13.99 14.78
CA GLU A 70 -4.14 -12.73 15.54
C GLU A 70 -3.77 -12.95 17.02
N MET A 71 -2.69 -13.70 17.25
CA MET A 71 -2.31 -14.16 18.58
C MET A 71 -1.95 -12.95 19.47
N SER A 72 -2.47 -12.94 20.70
CA SER A 72 -2.16 -11.87 21.65
C SER A 72 -0.66 -11.85 22.00
N ALA A 73 -0.11 -10.67 22.28
CA ALA A 73 1.29 -10.49 22.68
C ALA A 73 1.71 -11.44 23.82
N THR A 74 0.87 -11.58 24.84
CA THR A 74 1.12 -12.50 25.96
C THR A 74 1.18 -13.97 25.54
N ASN A 75 0.38 -14.38 24.56
CA ASN A 75 0.40 -15.75 24.05
C ASN A 75 1.61 -15.98 23.13
N ILE A 76 2.02 -14.98 22.35
CA ILE A 76 3.24 -15.02 21.54
C ILE A 76 4.46 -15.18 22.45
N ASP A 77 4.57 -14.39 23.53
CA ASP A 77 5.65 -14.52 24.52
C ASP A 77 5.68 -15.92 25.11
N ARG A 78 4.51 -16.43 25.52
CA ARG A 78 4.41 -17.76 26.08
C ARG A 78 4.81 -18.85 25.08
N LEU A 79 4.51 -18.70 23.81
CA LEU A 79 4.92 -19.64 22.76
C LEU A 79 6.44 -19.59 22.54
N CYS A 80 7.02 -18.40 22.50
CA CYS A 80 8.47 -18.22 22.38
C CYS A 80 9.22 -18.84 23.57
N ASP A 81 8.68 -18.67 24.79
CA ASP A 81 9.22 -19.31 26.01
C ASP A 81 9.16 -20.86 25.94
N LEU A 82 8.06 -21.41 25.41
CA LEU A 82 7.90 -22.86 25.25
C LEU A 82 8.89 -23.41 24.22
N TRP A 83 9.08 -22.72 23.10
CA TRP A 83 10.10 -23.09 22.12
C TRP A 83 11.51 -22.97 22.70
N GLY A 84 11.81 -21.89 23.43
CA GLY A 84 13.10 -21.74 24.13
C GLY A 84 13.38 -22.95 25.02
N GLN A 85 12.41 -23.35 25.87
CA GLN A 85 12.54 -24.53 26.72
C GLN A 85 12.78 -25.82 25.93
N LEU A 86 12.04 -26.04 24.84
CA LEU A 86 12.20 -27.23 24.00
C LEU A 86 13.60 -27.27 23.37
N LEU A 87 14.04 -26.16 22.78
CA LEU A 87 15.28 -26.10 22.01
C LEU A 87 16.53 -26.07 22.90
N HIS A 88 16.42 -25.62 24.15
CA HIS A 88 17.51 -25.73 25.15
C HIS A 88 17.85 -27.19 25.51
N THR A 89 16.95 -28.15 25.26
CA THR A 89 17.17 -29.57 25.58
C THR A 89 17.86 -30.34 24.46
N GLU A 90 17.86 -29.81 23.24
CA GLU A 90 18.55 -30.38 22.08
C GLU A 90 20.01 -29.89 22.08
N GLN A 91 20.98 -30.77 21.83
CA GLN A 91 22.40 -30.41 21.72
C GLN A 91 22.66 -29.64 20.41
N GLY A 92 22.17 -28.40 20.33
CA GLY A 92 22.32 -27.53 19.18
C GLY A 92 21.82 -26.13 19.52
N SER A 93 22.48 -25.12 18.96
CA SER A 93 22.12 -23.70 19.08
C SER A 93 20.87 -23.36 18.27
N ASN A 94 19.77 -24.11 18.45
CA ASN A 94 18.49 -23.74 17.86
C ASN A 94 17.81 -22.73 18.77
N MET A 95 17.57 -21.54 18.24
CA MET A 95 16.81 -20.49 18.91
C MET A 95 15.38 -20.51 18.38
N PRO A 96 14.38 -20.07 19.17
CA PRO A 96 13.03 -19.88 18.64
C PRO A 96 13.04 -18.91 17.45
N PRO A 97 12.07 -18.97 16.53
CA PRO A 97 11.96 -18.03 15.41
C PRO A 97 11.96 -16.56 15.83
N PHE A 98 11.39 -16.25 17.00
CA PHE A 98 11.45 -14.93 17.63
C PHE A 98 11.71 -15.11 19.13
N ALA A 99 12.41 -14.16 19.74
CA ALA A 99 12.66 -14.14 21.18
C ALA A 99 11.39 -13.80 21.97
N ASP A 100 10.59 -12.85 21.48
CA ASP A 100 9.35 -12.38 22.10
C ASP A 100 8.44 -11.69 21.06
N HIS A 101 7.27 -11.20 21.49
CA HIS A 101 6.35 -10.45 20.63
C HIS A 101 6.96 -9.15 20.10
N LYS A 102 7.90 -8.53 20.81
CA LYS A 102 8.49 -7.25 20.40
C LYS A 102 9.43 -7.45 19.23
N GLU A 103 10.25 -8.51 19.25
CA GLU A 103 11.09 -8.85 18.10
C GLU A 103 10.23 -9.18 16.89
N LEU A 104 9.15 -9.95 17.08
CA LEU A 104 8.20 -10.24 16.01
C LEU A 104 7.61 -8.95 15.42
N TYR A 105 7.03 -8.08 16.24
CA TYR A 105 6.38 -6.85 15.77
C TYR A 105 7.39 -5.89 15.14
N ASN A 106 8.56 -5.70 15.73
CA ASN A 106 9.61 -4.88 15.12
C ASN A 106 10.07 -5.45 13.77
N THR A 107 10.13 -6.79 13.62
CA THR A 107 10.46 -7.41 12.33
C THR A 107 9.37 -7.15 11.30
N ILE A 108 8.09 -7.24 11.69
CA ILE A 108 6.96 -6.89 10.81
C ILE A 108 7.03 -5.41 10.42
N ASP A 109 7.20 -4.51 11.39
CA ASP A 109 7.26 -3.05 11.17
C ASP A 109 8.46 -2.61 10.32
N THR A 110 9.53 -3.40 10.28
CA THR A 110 10.71 -3.14 9.42
C THR A 110 10.57 -3.68 8.01
N THR A 111 9.44 -4.32 7.68
CA THR A 111 9.17 -4.83 6.33
C THR A 111 9.05 -3.67 5.34
N LEU A 112 10.04 -3.55 4.45
CA LEU A 112 10.16 -2.43 3.51
C LEU A 112 9.22 -2.56 2.29
N LEU A 113 8.61 -3.73 2.08
CA LEU A 113 7.69 -3.96 0.97
C LEU A 113 6.41 -3.15 1.18
N GLY A 114 6.20 -2.13 0.33
CA GLY A 114 5.02 -1.26 0.40
C GLY A 114 5.10 -0.18 1.49
N ASN A 115 6.29 0.34 1.78
CA ASN A 115 6.54 1.36 2.83
C ASN A 115 5.96 2.75 2.49
N ILE A 116 4.64 2.82 2.31
CA ILE A 116 3.90 4.07 2.29
C ILE A 116 3.54 4.38 3.73
N PRO A 117 4.05 5.47 4.31
CA PRO A 117 3.75 5.80 5.69
C PRO A 117 2.24 6.00 5.88
N TRP A 118 1.76 5.63 7.06
CA TRP A 118 0.44 6.04 7.51
C TRP A 118 0.39 7.56 7.63
N ASP A 119 -0.69 8.15 7.16
CA ASP A 119 -1.03 9.56 7.35
C ASP A 119 -2.32 9.63 8.18
N SER A 120 -2.54 10.76 8.86
CA SER A 120 -3.74 10.97 9.65
C SER A 120 -4.26 12.39 9.58
N PHE A 121 -5.58 12.51 9.70
CA PHE A 121 -6.20 13.80 9.95
C PHE A 121 -7.30 13.67 11.00
N LYS A 122 -7.57 14.78 11.68
CA LYS A 122 -8.59 14.86 12.73
C LYS A 122 -9.83 15.53 12.17
N LEU A 123 -10.98 14.89 12.38
CA LEU A 123 -12.28 15.41 11.99
C LEU A 123 -13.13 15.63 13.25
N LYS A 124 -13.82 16.75 13.28
CA LYS A 124 -14.89 17.03 14.24
C LYS A 124 -16.10 17.52 13.47
N TYR A 125 -17.29 17.10 13.91
CA TYR A 125 -18.54 17.63 13.36
C TYR A 125 -18.60 19.16 13.54
N SER A 126 -18.96 19.86 12.48
CA SER A 126 -19.00 21.33 12.42
C SER A 126 -20.37 21.88 12.01
N GLY A 127 -21.39 21.01 11.91
CA GLY A 127 -22.76 21.40 11.58
C GLY A 127 -23.57 21.85 12.79
N GLU A 128 -24.85 22.15 12.57
CA GLU A 128 -25.75 22.55 13.63
C GLU A 128 -26.07 21.38 14.58
N HIS A 129 -26.02 21.66 15.87
CA HIS A 129 -26.42 20.69 16.88
C HIS A 129 -27.95 20.62 16.99
N PRO A 130 -28.51 19.44 17.31
CA PRO A 130 -29.93 19.33 17.62
C PRO A 130 -30.25 20.19 18.85
N MET A 131 -31.45 20.77 18.90
CA MET A 131 -31.93 21.56 20.05
C MET A 131 -32.02 20.77 21.37
N GLY A 132 -31.86 19.45 21.33
CA GLY A 132 -31.95 18.55 22.49
C GLY A 132 -30.59 17.99 22.92
N ALA A 133 -30.59 16.74 23.38
CA ALA A 133 -29.35 16.05 23.73
C ALA A 133 -28.45 15.90 22.49
N VAL A 134 -27.23 16.42 22.58
CA VAL A 134 -26.23 16.29 21.53
C VAL A 134 -25.61 14.89 21.61
N PRO A 135 -25.64 14.10 20.52
CA PRO A 135 -24.96 12.81 20.49
C PRO A 135 -23.45 12.97 20.72
N PRO A 136 -22.79 12.05 21.45
CA PRO A 136 -21.36 12.15 21.74
C PRO A 136 -20.48 12.27 20.48
N TRP A 137 -20.91 11.68 19.36
CA TRP A 137 -20.16 11.74 18.11
C TRP A 137 -20.08 13.13 17.48
N MET A 138 -21.01 14.04 17.81
CA MET A 138 -20.96 15.42 17.30
C MET A 138 -19.94 16.28 18.06
N ASP A 139 -19.68 15.98 19.34
CA ASP A 139 -18.75 16.74 20.16
C ASP A 139 -17.33 16.19 20.17
N GLN A 140 -17.17 14.92 19.82
CA GLN A 140 -15.88 14.22 19.82
C GLN A 140 -15.06 14.53 18.56
N THR A 141 -13.74 14.59 18.74
CA THR A 141 -12.78 14.62 17.63
C THR A 141 -12.32 13.20 17.34
N TYR A 142 -12.41 12.80 16.08
CA TYR A 142 -11.97 11.50 15.60
C TYR A 142 -10.72 11.65 14.75
N GLU A 143 -9.75 10.77 14.94
CA GLU A 143 -8.54 10.70 14.12
C GLU A 143 -8.70 9.55 13.13
N PHE A 144 -8.60 9.87 11.84
CA PHE A 144 -8.69 8.91 10.75
C PHE A 144 -7.28 8.64 10.23
N TRP A 145 -6.91 7.36 10.20
CA TRP A 145 -5.64 6.89 9.65
C TRP A 145 -5.86 6.31 8.26
N PHE A 146 -5.00 6.67 7.31
CA PHE A 146 -5.09 6.21 5.93
C PHE A 146 -3.70 6.15 5.30
N HIS A 147 -3.55 5.38 4.23
CA HIS A 147 -2.39 5.51 3.34
C HIS A 147 -2.70 6.52 2.23
N PRO A 148 -1.79 7.44 1.89
CA PRO A 148 -1.95 8.36 0.76
C PRO A 148 -2.23 7.59 -0.54
N ALA A 149 -3.45 7.72 -1.07
CA ALA A 149 -3.91 6.93 -2.21
C ALA A 149 -3.02 7.08 -3.45
N HIS A 150 -2.53 8.28 -3.73
CA HIS A 150 -1.61 8.52 -4.83
C HIS A 150 -0.33 7.69 -4.69
N SER A 151 0.32 7.73 -3.54
CA SER A 151 1.54 6.96 -3.29
C SER A 151 1.30 5.44 -3.37
N LEU A 152 0.15 4.99 -2.87
CA LEU A 152 -0.28 3.59 -2.97
C LEU A 152 -0.41 3.12 -4.41
N ILE A 153 -1.09 3.89 -5.25
CA ILE A 153 -1.26 3.55 -6.66
C ILE A 153 0.06 3.62 -7.42
N VAL A 154 0.94 4.59 -7.12
CA VAL A 154 2.27 4.66 -7.73
C VAL A 154 3.12 3.42 -7.41
N ASP A 155 3.14 2.99 -6.15
CA ASP A 155 3.90 1.79 -5.74
C ASP A 155 3.31 0.51 -6.34
N MET A 156 1.98 0.39 -6.39
CA MET A 156 1.30 -0.73 -7.06
C MET A 156 1.63 -0.77 -8.55
N LEU A 157 1.60 0.37 -9.25
CA LEU A 157 1.95 0.47 -10.67
C LEU A 157 3.43 0.20 -10.94
N ALA A 158 4.32 0.48 -9.98
CA ALA A 158 5.74 0.21 -10.09
C ALA A 158 6.10 -1.26 -9.87
N ASN A 159 5.22 -2.05 -9.23
CA ASN A 159 5.45 -3.47 -8.98
C ASN A 159 4.82 -4.35 -10.06
N ALA A 160 5.67 -5.00 -10.86
CA ALA A 160 5.26 -5.90 -11.94
C ALA A 160 4.44 -7.12 -11.47
N GLU A 161 4.48 -7.48 -10.19
CA GLU A 161 3.61 -8.54 -9.64
C GLU A 161 2.13 -8.13 -9.63
N PHE A 162 1.83 -6.84 -9.70
CA PHE A 162 0.46 -6.33 -9.82
C PHE A 162 0.03 -6.10 -11.28
N ASP A 163 0.85 -6.51 -12.26
CA ASP A 163 0.47 -6.44 -13.66
C ASP A 163 -0.80 -7.27 -13.90
N SER A 164 -1.81 -6.65 -14.51
CA SER A 164 -3.14 -7.24 -14.76
C SER A 164 -3.96 -7.61 -13.51
N GLU A 165 -3.54 -7.24 -12.31
CA GLU A 165 -4.29 -7.47 -11.06
C GLU A 165 -5.41 -6.43 -10.84
N PHE A 166 -5.41 -5.33 -11.60
CA PHE A 166 -6.46 -4.30 -11.56
C PHE A 166 -6.70 -3.66 -12.93
N ASN A 167 -7.84 -2.97 -13.07
CA ASN A 167 -8.17 -2.27 -14.31
C ASN A 167 -7.49 -0.89 -14.34
N TYR A 168 -6.62 -0.68 -15.31
CA TYR A 168 -5.94 0.61 -15.55
C TYR A 168 -6.85 1.67 -16.16
N THR A 169 -8.01 1.27 -16.68
CA THR A 169 -8.99 2.18 -17.27
C THR A 169 -9.95 2.71 -16.19
N PRO A 170 -10.20 4.02 -16.12
CA PRO A 170 -11.20 4.59 -15.23
C PRO A 170 -12.56 3.93 -15.43
N TYR A 171 -13.17 3.53 -14.32
CA TYR A 171 -14.56 3.08 -14.33
C TYR A 171 -15.50 4.28 -14.37
N GLN A 172 -16.41 4.31 -15.34
CA GLN A 172 -17.45 5.32 -15.44
C GLN A 172 -18.80 4.69 -15.17
N ASP A 173 -19.40 5.05 -14.04
CA ASP A 173 -20.78 4.67 -13.71
C ASP A 173 -21.73 5.80 -14.10
N PHE A 174 -22.85 5.44 -14.72
CA PHE A 174 -23.90 6.38 -15.08
C PHE A 174 -25.12 6.10 -14.19
N SER A 175 -25.55 7.10 -13.44
CA SER A 175 -26.84 7.01 -12.76
C SER A 175 -27.95 6.85 -13.80
N LYS A 176 -29.00 6.09 -13.46
CA LYS A 176 -30.15 5.85 -14.36
C LYS A 176 -30.83 7.13 -14.83
N ASP A 177 -30.65 8.24 -14.10
CA ASP A 177 -31.25 9.54 -14.41
C ASP A 177 -30.32 10.48 -15.22
N SER A 178 -29.10 10.03 -15.51
CA SER A 178 -28.13 10.74 -16.36
C SER A 178 -27.96 9.97 -17.68
N GLU A 179 -28.98 10.03 -18.53
CA GLU A 179 -28.81 9.71 -19.95
C GLU A 179 -28.04 10.83 -20.65
N LYS A 180 -26.87 10.47 -21.18
CA LYS A 180 -26.06 11.06 -22.25
C LYS A 180 -25.83 12.57 -22.29
#